data_AF-A0A552V6T6-F1
#
_entry.id   AF-A0A552V6T6-F1
#
_cell.length_a   1.000
_cell.length_b   1.000
_cell.length_c   1.000
_cell.angle_alpha   90.00
_cell.angle_beta   90.00
_cell.angle_gamma   90.00
#
_symmetry.space_group_name_H-M   'P 1'
#
loop_
_entity.id
_entity.type
_entity.pdbx_description
1 polymer ?
#
loop_
_entity_poly.entity_id
_entity_poly.type
_entity_poly.pdbx_seq_one_letter_code
_entity_poly.pdbx_strand_id
1 'polypeptide(L)'
;MSLWRTGVWRETAIAAGAFLGQHSYTEKVATNRPDTQDIAIAKDFAQKIKAKIEKIDNLSEFSKLEVPGNFPYKIWNTRPSTPFTDEKCVDCKICAKTCPTEAIDLEEVTKIDAEKCIKCSSCVQKCPVKAKHIVTEDIENIRKMLIANFADIRKEPELFI
;
A
#
# COMPACT_ATOMS: atom_id res chain seq x y z
N MET A 1 -32.50 17.95 -0.08
CA MET A 1 -32.79 16.51 -0.07
C MET A 1 -31.47 15.75 -0.20
N SER A 2 -30.77 15.53 0.92
CA SER A 2 -29.49 14.80 0.97
C SER A 2 -29.44 14.02 2.28
N LEU A 3 -30.17 12.90 2.31
CA LEU A 3 -30.29 11.95 3.42
C LEU A 3 -28.99 11.14 3.68
N TRP A 4 -27.83 11.62 3.25
CA TRP A 4 -26.58 10.85 3.20
C TRP A 4 -25.59 11.16 4.34
N ARG A 5 -25.93 12.03 5.30
CA ARG A 5 -24.96 12.52 6.32
C ARG A 5 -25.24 12.16 7.78
N THR A 6 -26.28 11.37 8.09
CA THR A 6 -26.61 11.02 9.49
C THR A 6 -26.69 9.53 9.79
N GLY A 7 -26.42 8.66 8.81
CA GLY A 7 -26.27 7.23 9.07
C GLY A 7 -24.90 6.95 9.65
N VAL A 8 -24.82 6.60 10.94
CA VAL A 8 -23.69 5.84 11.47
C VAL A 8 -23.70 4.52 10.70
N TRP A 9 -22.90 4.42 9.63
CA TRP A 9 -22.63 3.15 9.00
C TRP A 9 -21.90 2.29 10.03
N ARG A 10 -22.64 1.50 10.81
CA ARG A 10 -22.08 0.32 11.46
C ARG A 10 -21.86 -0.69 10.35
N GLU A 11 -20.83 -0.49 9.54
CA GLU A 11 -20.37 -1.51 8.62
C GLU A 11 -19.86 -2.65 9.50
N THR A 12 -20.66 -3.70 9.63
CA THR A 12 -20.24 -4.87 10.38
C THR A 12 -19.20 -5.59 9.52
N ALA A 13 -17.92 -5.41 9.87
CA ALA A 13 -16.85 -6.15 9.25
C ALA A 13 -17.03 -7.65 9.55
N ILE A 14 -17.05 -8.47 8.49
CA ILE A 14 -17.25 -9.92 8.60
C ILE A 14 -15.93 -10.62 8.95
N ALA A 15 -14.84 -10.10 8.40
CA ALA A 15 -13.47 -10.55 8.58
C ALA A 15 -12.51 -9.42 8.17
N ALA A 16 -11.25 -9.49 8.59
CA ALA A 16 -10.18 -8.57 8.21
C ALA A 16 -8.87 -9.35 8.01
N GLY A 17 -7.97 -8.85 7.17
CA GLY A 17 -6.66 -9.46 6.97
C GLY A 17 -5.59 -8.44 6.66
N ALA A 18 -4.41 -8.60 7.26
CA ALA A 18 -3.21 -7.83 6.97
C ALA A 18 -2.22 -8.71 6.20
N PHE A 19 -2.11 -8.45 4.89
CA PHE A 19 -1.20 -9.16 4.00
C PHE A 19 0.06 -8.34 3.73
N LEU A 20 1.15 -9.04 3.43
CA LEU A 20 2.46 -8.42 3.21
C LEU A 20 2.77 -8.35 1.73
N GLY A 21 3.30 -7.20 1.31
CA GLY A 21 3.88 -7.00 -0.01
C GLY A 21 5.30 -6.45 0.12
N GLN A 22 6.08 -6.58 -0.95
CA GLN A 22 7.41 -5.97 -1.01
C GLN A 22 7.34 -4.47 -0.73
N HIS A 23 8.25 -3.97 0.10
CA HIS A 23 8.22 -2.58 0.52
C HIS A 23 8.61 -1.62 -0.64
N SER A 24 7.86 -0.51 -0.79
CA SER A 24 8.11 0.45 -1.89
C SER A 24 9.49 1.13 -1.86
N TYR A 25 10.06 1.33 -0.66
CA TYR A 25 11.38 1.98 -0.50
C TYR A 25 12.58 1.04 -0.55
N THR A 26 12.38 -0.28 -0.57
CA THR A 26 13.50 -1.24 -0.59
C THR A 26 13.06 -2.61 -1.09
N GLU A 27 13.88 -3.19 -1.97
CA GLU A 27 13.70 -4.56 -2.44
C GLU A 27 14.12 -5.61 -1.40
N LYS A 28 14.66 -5.20 -0.25
CA LYS A 28 15.16 -6.10 0.80
C LYS A 28 14.13 -6.51 1.86
N VAL A 29 12.94 -5.90 1.87
CA VAL A 29 11.89 -6.19 2.87
C VAL A 29 10.70 -6.79 2.16
N ALA A 30 10.30 -7.98 2.61
CA ALA A 30 9.24 -8.77 1.97
C ALA A 30 9.48 -8.97 0.46
N THR A 31 10.74 -9.23 0.08
CA THR A 31 11.17 -9.41 -1.31
C THR A 31 10.32 -10.46 -2.02
N ASN A 32 9.86 -10.14 -3.23
CA ASN A 32 9.02 -11.01 -4.06
C ASN A 32 7.68 -11.44 -3.44
N ARG A 33 7.17 -10.72 -2.43
CA ARG A 33 5.83 -10.93 -1.86
C ARG A 33 4.81 -10.04 -2.60
N PRO A 34 3.60 -10.55 -2.95
CA PRO A 34 3.09 -11.87 -2.59
C PRO A 34 3.71 -13.02 -3.40
N ASP A 35 4.04 -14.11 -2.71
CA ASP A 35 4.53 -15.37 -3.27
C ASP A 35 3.43 -16.45 -3.27
N THR A 36 3.78 -17.69 -3.63
CA THR A 36 2.82 -18.80 -3.70
C THR A 36 2.19 -19.13 -2.35
N GLN A 37 2.89 -18.92 -1.23
CA GLN A 37 2.38 -19.15 0.11
C GLN A 37 1.36 -18.07 0.49
N ASP A 38 1.63 -16.79 0.18
CA ASP A 38 0.66 -15.71 0.41
C ASP A 38 -0.65 -15.96 -0.31
N ILE A 39 -0.55 -16.37 -1.58
CA ILE A 39 -1.73 -16.65 -2.40
C ILE A 39 -2.50 -17.85 -1.83
N ALA A 40 -1.81 -18.87 -1.30
CA ALA A 40 -2.47 -19.99 -0.64
C ALA A 40 -3.21 -19.55 0.64
N ILE A 41 -2.58 -18.73 1.48
CA ILE A 41 -3.18 -18.17 2.71
C ILE A 41 -4.40 -17.31 2.36
N ALA A 42 -4.30 -16.43 1.36
CA ALA A 42 -5.42 -15.59 0.92
C ALA A 42 -6.61 -16.43 0.41
N LYS A 43 -6.34 -17.54 -0.30
CA LYS A 43 -7.38 -18.45 -0.78
C LYS A 43 -8.07 -19.20 0.35
N ASP A 44 -7.31 -19.74 1.30
CA ASP A 44 -7.85 -20.38 2.50
C ASP A 44 -8.69 -19.40 3.34
N PHE A 45 -8.19 -18.17 3.51
CA PHE A 45 -8.93 -17.12 4.20
C PHE A 45 -10.26 -16.79 3.50
N ALA A 46 -10.25 -16.66 2.17
CA ALA A 46 -11.48 -16.44 1.41
C ALA A 46 -12.48 -17.59 1.56
N GLN A 47 -12.02 -18.85 1.58
CA GLN A 47 -12.88 -20.01 1.82
C GLN A 47 -13.51 -19.99 3.21
N LYS A 48 -12.74 -19.61 4.24
CA LYS A 48 -13.26 -19.46 5.60
C LYS A 48 -14.30 -18.36 5.70
N ILE A 49 -14.08 -17.21 5.06
CA ILE A 49 -15.07 -16.11 4.99
C ILE A 49 -16.34 -16.60 4.31
N LYS A 50 -16.22 -17.27 3.17
CA LYS A 50 -17.36 -17.83 2.45
C LYS A 50 -18.17 -18.77 3.35
N ALA A 51 -17.52 -19.71 4.02
CA ALA A 51 -18.17 -20.65 4.92
C ALA A 51 -18.83 -19.96 6.14
N LYS A 52 -18.28 -18.84 6.61
CA LYS A 52 -18.91 -18.02 7.65
C LYS A 52 -20.17 -17.34 7.13
N ILE A 53 -20.13 -16.74 5.94
CA ILE A 53 -21.26 -16.05 5.33
C ILE A 53 -22.40 -17.03 4.99
N GLU A 54 -22.09 -18.22 4.47
CA GLU A 54 -23.08 -19.24 4.08
C GLU A 54 -23.90 -19.80 5.26
N LYS A 55 -23.42 -19.64 6.48
CA LYS A 55 -24.08 -20.14 7.70
C LYS A 55 -24.97 -19.09 8.39
N ILE A 56 -25.07 -17.90 7.82
CA ILE A 56 -25.72 -16.76 8.47
C ILE A 56 -27.04 -16.47 7.77
N ASP A 57 -28.12 -16.46 8.56
CA ASP A 57 -29.45 -16.14 8.08
C ASP A 57 -29.75 -14.64 8.20
N ASN A 58 -29.12 -13.93 9.16
CA ASN A 58 -29.33 -12.50 9.39
C ASN A 58 -28.02 -11.74 9.69
N LEU A 59 -27.83 -10.57 9.05
CA LEU A 59 -26.70 -9.66 9.27
C LEU A 59 -26.54 -9.20 10.73
N SER A 60 -27.61 -9.22 11.54
CA SER A 60 -27.53 -8.90 12.97
C SER A 60 -26.79 -9.96 13.80
N GLU A 61 -26.56 -11.16 13.25
CA GLU A 61 -25.80 -12.24 13.90
C GLU A 61 -24.29 -11.99 13.91
N PHE A 62 -23.80 -11.04 13.10
CA PHE A 62 -22.40 -10.69 13.13
C PHE A 62 -22.04 -9.98 14.43
N SER A 63 -21.24 -10.64 15.25
CA SER A 63 -20.52 -10.01 16.35
C SER A 63 -19.55 -8.95 15.80
N LYS A 64 -19.34 -7.88 16.57
CA LYS A 64 -18.32 -6.87 16.27
C LYS A 64 -16.96 -7.56 16.08
N LEU A 65 -16.37 -7.41 14.90
CA LEU A 65 -15.00 -7.87 14.64
C LEU A 65 -14.01 -7.01 15.43
N GLU A 66 -13.17 -7.65 16.24
CA GLU A 66 -12.11 -6.96 16.97
C GLU A 66 -10.81 -7.04 16.16
N VAL A 67 -10.35 -5.89 15.69
CA VAL A 67 -9.10 -5.76 14.95
C VAL A 67 -8.18 -4.82 15.75
N PRO A 68 -6.95 -5.25 16.09
CA PRO A 68 -5.98 -4.40 16.76
C PRO A 68 -5.72 -3.13 15.95
N GLY A 69 -5.73 -1.98 16.62
CA GLY A 69 -5.51 -0.70 15.96
C GLY A 69 -5.34 0.42 16.97
N ASN A 70 -4.54 1.42 16.60
CA ASN A 70 -4.40 2.63 17.39
C ASN A 70 -5.50 3.62 16.98
N PHE A 71 -6.37 3.97 17.93
CA PHE A 71 -7.39 5.00 17.77
C PHE A 71 -7.19 6.11 18.83
N PRO A 72 -7.32 7.40 18.47
CA PRO A 72 -7.65 7.94 17.14
C PRO A 72 -6.49 7.77 16.13
N TYR A 73 -6.83 7.81 14.84
CA TYR A 73 -5.83 7.73 13.78
C TYR A 73 -4.84 8.90 13.87
N LYS A 74 -3.57 8.61 13.60
CA LYS A 74 -2.52 9.63 13.55
C LYS A 74 -2.80 10.58 12.39
N ILE A 75 -2.84 11.89 12.69
CA ILE A 75 -2.90 12.93 11.67
C ILE A 75 -1.48 13.15 11.15
N TRP A 76 -1.26 12.87 9.88
CA TRP A 76 0.04 13.04 9.24
C TRP A 76 0.11 14.39 8.52
N ASN A 77 1.04 15.24 8.93
CA ASN A 77 1.36 16.46 8.19
C ASN A 77 2.40 16.11 7.12
N THR A 78 1.93 15.72 5.93
CA THR A 78 2.84 15.35 4.85
C THR A 78 3.40 16.60 4.17
N ARG A 79 4.73 16.72 4.13
CA ARG A 79 5.39 17.69 3.23
C ARG A 79 5.38 17.13 1.80
N PRO A 80 5.01 17.95 0.80
CA PRO A 80 5.16 17.58 -0.60
C PRO A 80 6.65 17.28 -0.90
N SER A 81 6.90 16.14 -1.52
CA SER A 81 8.23 15.75 -1.99
C SER A 81 8.03 14.87 -3.21
N THR A 82 8.64 15.27 -4.32
CA THR A 82 8.56 14.57 -5.60
C THR A 82 9.87 13.86 -5.92
N PRO A 83 9.83 12.78 -6.70
CA PRO A 83 11.04 12.17 -7.24
C PRO A 83 11.80 13.15 -8.14
N PHE A 84 13.13 13.14 -8.05
CA PHE A 84 14.00 13.83 -8.99
C PHE A 84 14.30 12.94 -10.20
N THR A 85 14.59 13.56 -11.35
CA THR A 85 14.97 12.88 -12.60
C THR A 85 16.36 13.33 -13.02
N ASP A 86 17.30 12.39 -13.11
CA ASP A 86 18.66 12.69 -13.54
C ASP A 86 18.82 12.63 -15.07
N GLU A 87 20.04 12.94 -15.53
CA GLU A 87 20.44 12.99 -16.94
C GLU A 87 20.43 11.63 -17.67
N LYS A 88 20.31 10.50 -16.96
CA LYS A 88 20.20 9.17 -17.60
C LYS A 88 18.82 8.92 -18.20
N CYS A 89 17.87 9.83 -17.98
CA CYS A 89 16.53 9.70 -18.50
C CYS A 89 16.53 9.65 -20.03
N VAL A 90 15.98 8.56 -20.58
CA VAL A 90 15.80 8.36 -22.03
C VAL A 90 14.37 8.64 -22.50
N ASP A 91 13.59 9.33 -21.68
CA ASP A 91 12.21 9.74 -21.96
C ASP A 91 11.26 8.62 -22.40
N CYS A 92 11.47 7.40 -21.91
CA CYS A 92 10.66 6.21 -22.27
C CYS A 92 9.20 6.23 -21.79
N LYS A 93 8.81 7.25 -21.00
CA LYS A 93 7.46 7.46 -20.44
C LYS A 93 6.92 6.39 -19.48
N ILE A 94 7.68 5.35 -19.16
CA ILE A 94 7.25 4.27 -18.25
C ILE A 94 6.85 4.83 -16.88
N CYS A 95 7.60 5.80 -16.34
CA CYS A 95 7.31 6.41 -15.05
C CYS A 95 5.95 7.12 -15.02
N ALA A 96 5.56 7.79 -16.10
CA ALA A 96 4.26 8.43 -16.21
C ALA A 96 3.13 7.38 -16.26
N LYS A 97 3.28 6.37 -17.14
CA LYS A 97 2.30 5.29 -17.31
C LYS A 97 2.06 4.45 -16.06
N THR A 98 3.08 4.29 -15.20
CA THR A 98 2.96 3.47 -13.99
C THR A 98 2.52 4.26 -12.75
N CYS A 99 2.36 5.59 -12.86
CA CYS A 99 1.98 6.44 -11.74
C CYS A 99 0.49 6.27 -11.44
N PRO A 100 0.09 5.71 -10.28
CA PRO A 100 -1.31 5.43 -10.00
C PRO A 100 -2.16 6.69 -9.77
N THR A 101 -1.51 7.83 -9.53
CA THR A 101 -2.17 9.12 -9.28
C THR A 101 -1.96 10.11 -10.42
N GLU A 102 -1.34 9.68 -11.53
CA GLU A 102 -1.09 10.53 -12.70
C GLU A 102 -0.35 11.83 -12.35
N ALA A 103 0.56 11.76 -11.37
CA ALA A 103 1.32 12.90 -10.89
C ALA A 103 2.46 13.31 -11.84
N ILE A 104 2.84 12.47 -12.80
CA ILE A 104 3.96 12.71 -13.71
C ILE A 104 3.38 13.03 -15.09
N ASP A 105 3.79 14.16 -15.67
CA ASP A 105 3.37 14.57 -17.00
C ASP A 105 3.86 13.59 -18.07
N LEU A 106 2.98 13.22 -19.01
CA LEU A 106 3.28 12.24 -20.05
C LEU A 106 4.16 12.83 -21.17
N GLU A 107 4.02 14.12 -21.47
CA GLU A 107 4.80 14.82 -22.48
C GLU A 107 6.16 15.24 -21.94
N GLU A 108 6.25 15.60 -20.65
CA GLU A 108 7.48 16.02 -20.00
C GLU A 108 7.68 15.31 -18.65
N VAL A 109 8.32 14.14 -18.66
CA VAL A 109 8.41 13.26 -17.47
C VAL A 109 9.18 13.84 -16.29
N THR A 110 9.93 14.93 -16.48
CA THR A 110 10.61 15.67 -15.41
C THR A 110 9.65 16.53 -14.59
N LYS A 111 8.49 16.90 -15.15
CA LYS A 111 7.43 17.63 -14.46
C LYS A 111 6.58 16.68 -13.62
N ILE A 112 6.50 16.97 -12.33
CA ILE A 112 5.76 16.16 -11.36
C ILE A 112 4.92 17.08 -10.48
N ASP A 113 3.62 16.79 -10.43
CA ASP A 113 2.66 17.40 -9.51
C ASP A 113 2.89 16.86 -8.09
N ALA A 114 3.38 17.74 -7.21
CA ALA A 114 3.72 17.39 -5.84
C ALA A 114 2.49 17.10 -4.98
N GLU A 115 1.33 17.66 -5.31
CA GLU A 115 0.07 17.46 -4.57
C GLU A 115 -0.54 16.09 -4.90
N LYS A 116 -0.35 15.61 -6.14
CA LYS A 116 -0.79 14.26 -6.54
C LYS A 116 0.19 13.15 -6.13
N CYS A 117 1.43 13.49 -5.81
CA CYS A 117 2.45 12.48 -5.53
C CYS A 117 2.30 11.83 -4.15
N ILE A 118 1.85 10.58 -4.11
CA ILE A 118 1.69 9.79 -2.87
C ILE A 118 2.97 9.09 -2.39
N LYS A 119 4.13 9.37 -3.02
CA LYS A 119 5.44 8.78 -2.66
C LYS A 119 5.49 7.24 -2.71
N CYS A 120 4.68 6.62 -3.56
CA CYS A 120 4.63 5.15 -3.71
C CYS A 120 5.89 4.54 -4.35
N SER A 121 6.83 5.34 -4.85
CA SER A 121 8.10 4.92 -5.47
C SER A 121 7.99 4.00 -6.70
N SER A 122 6.79 3.81 -7.25
CA SER A 122 6.55 2.99 -8.45
C SER A 122 7.38 3.46 -9.65
N CYS A 123 7.45 4.78 -9.86
CA CYS A 123 8.25 5.38 -10.94
C CYS A 123 9.76 5.17 -10.79
N VAL A 124 10.27 5.09 -9.55
CA VAL A 124 11.67 4.78 -9.24
C VAL A 124 11.94 3.31 -9.56
N GLN A 125 11.11 2.41 -9.03
CA GLN A 125 11.28 0.96 -9.21
C GLN A 125 11.16 0.52 -10.68
N LYS A 126 10.26 1.13 -11.45
CA LYS A 126 10.02 0.76 -12.85
C LYS A 126 10.94 1.44 -13.86
N CYS A 127 11.81 2.36 -13.44
CA CYS A 127 12.70 3.05 -14.36
C CYS A 127 13.82 2.11 -14.86
N PRO A 128 13.84 1.74 -16.16
CA PRO A 128 14.81 0.76 -16.67
C PRO A 128 16.25 1.28 -16.64
N VAL A 129 16.43 2.59 -16.73
CA VAL A 129 17.72 3.29 -16.72
C VAL A 129 18.08 3.88 -15.36
N LYS A 130 17.25 3.63 -14.32
CA LYS A 130 17.44 4.12 -12.95
C LYS A 130 17.69 5.64 -12.87
N ALA A 131 16.96 6.41 -13.67
CA ALA A 131 17.04 7.88 -13.72
C ALA A 131 16.11 8.59 -12.74
N LYS A 132 15.17 7.88 -12.11
CA LYS A 132 14.23 8.43 -11.13
C LYS A 132 14.71 8.11 -9.72
N HIS A 133 14.76 9.13 -8.86
CA HIS A 133 15.26 8.98 -7.50
C HIS A 133 14.36 9.69 -6.49
N ILE A 134 14.23 9.10 -5.31
CA ILE A 134 13.66 9.78 -4.14
C ILE A 134 14.75 9.75 -3.07
N VAL A 135 15.53 10.83 -2.98
CA VAL A 135 16.67 10.93 -2.06
C VAL A 135 16.40 12.07 -1.10
N THR A 136 15.78 11.74 0.02
CA THR A 136 15.72 12.63 1.18
C THR A 136 16.34 11.89 2.36
N GLU A 137 16.92 12.65 3.29
CA GLU A 137 17.49 12.09 4.52
C GLU A 137 16.44 11.25 5.29
N ASP A 138 15.20 11.75 5.34
CA ASP A 138 14.07 11.04 5.96
C ASP A 138 13.82 9.68 5.32
N ILE A 139 13.80 9.59 3.99
CA ILE A 139 13.52 8.34 3.29
C ILE A 139 14.68 7.36 3.43
N GLU A 140 15.92 7.83 3.43
CA GLU A 140 17.07 6.95 3.67
C GLU A 140 17.09 6.43 5.11
N ASN A 141 16.72 7.24 6.10
CA ASN A 141 16.59 6.81 7.49
C ASN A 141 15.47 5.78 7.65
N ILE A 142 14.32 5.99 7.00
CA ILE A 142 13.24 4.99 6.96
C ILE A 142 13.73 3.70 6.31
N ARG A 143 14.44 3.79 5.18
CA ARG A 143 14.98 2.62 4.47
C ARG A 143 15.93 1.82 5.35
N LYS A 144 16.86 2.47 6.04
CA LYS A 144 17.79 1.85 7.00
C LYS A 144 17.03 1.17 8.13
N MET A 145 16.06 1.86 8.73
CA MET A 145 15.23 1.30 9.80
C MET A 145 14.48 0.05 9.33
N LEU A 146 13.84 0.11 8.15
CA LEU A 146 13.10 -1.02 7.60
C LEU A 146 14.00 -2.23 7.37
N ILE A 147 15.16 -2.01 6.78
CA ILE A 147 16.12 -3.08 6.50
C ILE A 147 16.61 -3.69 7.83
N ALA A 148 17.05 -2.87 8.77
CA ALA A 148 17.61 -3.33 10.03
C ALA A 148 16.62 -4.16 10.87
N ASN A 149 15.32 -3.87 10.77
CA ASN A 149 14.30 -4.53 11.58
C ASN A 149 13.56 -5.66 10.85
N PHE A 150 13.52 -5.66 9.52
CA PHE A 150 12.60 -6.52 8.76
C PHE A 150 13.18 -7.20 7.53
N ALA A 151 14.44 -6.95 7.14
CA ALA A 151 14.99 -7.56 5.92
C ALA A 151 15.11 -9.09 6.02
N ASP A 152 15.56 -9.58 7.19
CA ASP A 152 15.83 -11.00 7.41
C ASP A 152 14.68 -11.74 8.11
N ILE A 153 13.50 -11.10 8.21
CA ILE A 153 12.33 -11.65 8.91
C ILE A 153 11.18 -11.85 7.93
N ARG A 154 10.76 -13.11 7.75
CA ARG A 154 9.50 -13.41 7.10
C ARG A 154 8.35 -13.26 8.10
N LYS A 155 7.56 -12.22 7.93
CA LYS A 155 6.28 -12.07 8.65
C LYS A 155 5.15 -12.78 7.87
N GLU A 156 4.24 -13.37 8.64
CA GLU A 156 3.04 -14.04 8.14
C GLU A 156 1.82 -13.10 8.17
N PRO A 157 0.82 -13.28 7.28
CA PRO A 157 -0.40 -12.50 7.32
C PRO A 157 -1.15 -12.64 8.65
N GLU A 158 -1.72 -11.54 9.15
CA GLU A 158 -2.60 -11.56 10.32
C GLU A 158 -4.05 -11.60 9.85
N LEU A 159 -4.82 -12.60 10.29
CA LEU A 159 -6.18 -12.85 9.81
C LEU A 159 -7.17 -12.82 10.97
N PHE A 160 -8.27 -12.11 10.80
CA PHE A 160 -9.34 -11.93 11.76
C PHE A 160 -10.64 -12.39 11.10
N ILE A 161 -11.31 -13.38 11.68
CA ILE A 161 -12.58 -13.89 11.18
C ILE A 161 -13.61 -13.93 12.30
#